data_AF-A0A9D6XXJ5-F1
#
_entry.id   AF-A0A9D6XXJ5-F1
#
_cell.length_a   1.000
_cell.length_b   1.000
_cell.length_c   1.000
_cell.angle_alpha   90.00
_cell.angle_beta   90.00
_cell.angle_gamma   90.00
#
_symmetry.space_group_name_H-M   'P 1'
#
loop_
_entity.id
_entity.type
_entity.pdbx_description
1 polymer ?
#
loop_
_entity_poly.entity_id
_entity_poly.type
_entity_poly.pdbx_seq_one_letter_code
_entity_poly.pdbx_strand_id
1 'polypeptide(L)'
;MNPPHESAQTLLENLGHASSKLAHDVLKSLAAEQRLDSDEIFKSLAASLKQDHELWAKLQQRYYQRHLELWMNLVARAGASHAAGAPPAPAAAPDKSDRRFHAPEWRQLPFFDYLKQAYLLNSRWLAEIVEAARLDAPAKHKLRFFTRQLVDAAAPANYPSTNPEVIKL
;
A
#
# COMPACT_ATOMS: atom_id res chain seq x y z
N MET A 1 -28.88 46.20 45.53
CA MET A 1 -28.96 44.86 44.90
C MET A 1 -27.92 44.83 43.79
N ASN A 2 -26.76 44.20 44.04
CA ASN A 2 -25.66 44.08 43.06
C ASN A 2 -25.73 42.70 42.38
N PRO A 3 -25.40 42.59 41.07
CA PRO A 3 -25.31 41.31 40.39
C PRO A 3 -24.07 40.53 40.85
N PRO A 4 -24.06 39.18 40.75
CA PRO A 4 -22.93 38.37 41.17
C PRO A 4 -21.77 38.52 40.17
N HIS A 5 -20.57 38.78 40.69
CA HIS A 5 -19.33 38.74 39.94
C HIS A 5 -19.02 37.28 39.57
N GLU A 6 -19.28 36.89 38.32
CA GLU A 6 -18.66 35.69 37.76
C GLU A 6 -17.14 35.91 37.80
N SER A 7 -16.43 35.07 38.56
CA SER A 7 -15.00 35.27 38.77
C SER A 7 -14.25 35.06 37.44
N ALA A 8 -13.22 35.87 37.18
CA ALA A 8 -12.38 35.74 35.98
C ALA A 8 -11.76 34.32 35.85
N GLN A 9 -11.61 33.62 36.98
CA GLN A 9 -11.18 32.23 37.03
C GLN A 9 -12.22 31.29 36.40
N THR A 10 -13.50 31.46 36.70
CA THR A 10 -14.60 30.68 36.11
C THR A 10 -14.71 30.88 34.60
N LEU A 11 -14.49 32.10 34.09
CA LEU A 11 -14.47 32.36 32.64
C LEU A 11 -13.27 31.72 31.94
N LEU A 12 -12.07 31.76 32.57
CA LEU A 12 -10.87 31.12 32.04
C LEU A 12 -10.98 29.58 32.04
N GLU A 13 -11.56 29.00 33.09
CA GLU A 13 -11.85 27.57 33.19
C GLU A 13 -12.88 27.14 32.12
N ASN A 14 -13.97 27.89 31.96
CA ASN A 14 -14.98 27.62 30.95
C ASN A 14 -14.44 27.71 29.52
N LEU A 15 -13.54 28.67 29.24
CA LEU A 15 -12.85 28.78 27.95
C LEU A 15 -11.86 27.63 27.72
N GLY A 16 -11.13 27.20 28.76
CA GLY A 16 -10.27 26.02 28.71
C GLY A 16 -11.04 24.73 28.44
N HIS A 17 -12.19 24.55 29.11
CA HIS A 17 -13.07 23.40 28.88
C HIS A 17 -13.74 23.44 27.50
N ALA A 18 -14.19 24.60 27.04
CA ALA A 18 -14.80 24.74 25.72
C ALA A 18 -13.80 24.45 24.60
N SER A 19 -12.58 24.97 24.68
CA SER A 19 -11.51 24.72 23.70
C SER A 19 -11.04 23.27 23.71
N SER A 20 -10.89 22.64 24.89
CA SER A 20 -10.56 21.22 24.99
C SER A 20 -11.67 20.33 24.42
N LYS A 21 -12.94 20.67 24.67
CA LYS A 21 -14.08 19.92 24.15
C LYS A 21 -14.16 20.04 22.64
N LEU A 22 -13.98 21.23 22.09
CA LEU A 22 -14.01 21.47 20.64
C LEU A 22 -12.84 20.77 19.93
N ALA A 23 -11.64 20.80 20.52
CA ALA A 23 -10.50 20.02 20.03
C ALA A 23 -10.77 18.51 20.09
N HIS A 24 -11.35 18.02 21.19
CA HIS A 24 -11.72 16.61 21.35
C HIS A 24 -12.81 16.19 20.36
N ASP A 25 -13.83 17.02 20.14
CA ASP A 25 -14.94 16.76 19.22
C ASP A 25 -14.47 16.76 17.77
N VAL A 26 -13.53 17.65 17.40
CA VAL A 26 -12.88 17.64 16.08
C VAL A 26 -11.97 16.41 15.93
N LEU A 27 -11.19 16.05 16.94
CA LEU A 27 -10.39 14.81 16.92
C LEU A 27 -11.28 13.58 16.78
N LYS A 28 -12.41 13.55 17.47
CA LYS A 28 -13.38 12.46 17.45
C LYS A 28 -14.15 12.41 16.13
N SER A 29 -14.48 13.55 15.53
CA SER A 29 -15.13 13.61 14.21
C SER A 29 -14.18 13.16 13.10
N LEU A 30 -12.91 13.59 13.17
CA LEU A 30 -11.86 13.11 12.26
C LEU A 30 -11.63 11.60 12.43
N ALA A 31 -11.60 11.10 13.67
CA ALA A 31 -11.50 9.66 13.94
C ALA A 31 -12.76 8.87 13.50
N ALA A 32 -13.95 9.48 13.59
CA ALA A 32 -15.21 8.88 13.14
C ALA A 32 -15.32 8.84 11.61
N GLU A 33 -14.88 9.89 10.92
CA GLU A 33 -14.78 9.92 9.45
C GLU A 33 -13.69 8.99 8.91
N GLN A 34 -12.63 8.78 9.68
CA GLN A 34 -11.52 7.90 9.33
C GLN A 34 -11.77 6.44 9.69
N ARG A 35 -12.96 6.11 10.25
CA ARG A 35 -13.35 4.73 10.50
C ARG A 35 -13.52 4.03 9.14
N LEU A 36 -12.51 3.26 8.78
CA LEU A 36 -12.63 2.24 7.77
C LEU A 36 -13.75 1.30 8.20
N ASP A 37 -14.89 1.37 7.53
CA ASP A 37 -15.83 0.26 7.61
C ASP A 37 -15.27 -0.87 6.73
N SER A 38 -14.30 -1.59 7.30
CA SER A 38 -13.63 -2.72 6.65
C SER A 38 -14.63 -3.75 6.16
N ASP A 39 -15.79 -3.87 6.83
CA ASP A 39 -16.86 -4.77 6.42
C ASP A 39 -17.54 -4.29 5.14
N GLU A 40 -17.75 -2.98 4.97
CA GLU A 40 -18.33 -2.40 3.75
C GLU A 40 -17.36 -2.50 2.57
N ILE A 41 -16.07 -2.25 2.80
CA ILE A 41 -15.01 -2.45 1.78
C ILE A 41 -14.93 -3.93 1.39
N PHE A 42 -14.97 -4.84 2.36
CA PHE A 42 -14.92 -6.27 2.08
C PHE A 42 -16.18 -6.75 1.34
N LYS A 43 -17.37 -6.30 1.75
CA LYS A 43 -18.65 -6.64 1.09
C LYS A 43 -18.71 -6.09 -0.32
N SER A 44 -18.28 -4.86 -0.56
CA SER A 44 -18.27 -4.24 -1.89
C SER A 44 -17.24 -4.89 -2.81
N LEU A 45 -16.05 -5.23 -2.30
CA LEU A 45 -15.07 -6.04 -3.03
C LEU A 45 -15.65 -7.40 -3.39
N ALA A 46 -16.27 -8.11 -2.43
CA ALA A 46 -16.94 -9.38 -2.66
C ALA A 46 -18.11 -9.28 -3.65
N ALA A 47 -18.88 -8.19 -3.63
CA ALA A 47 -19.96 -7.94 -4.58
C ALA A 47 -19.42 -7.68 -5.99
N SER A 48 -18.32 -6.92 -6.10
CA SER A 48 -17.67 -6.67 -7.39
C SER A 48 -17.10 -7.94 -8.02
N LEU A 49 -16.58 -8.86 -7.20
CA LEU A 49 -16.11 -10.20 -7.61
C LEU A 49 -17.23 -11.04 -8.25
N LYS A 50 -18.46 -10.90 -7.77
CA LYS A 50 -19.62 -11.63 -8.30
C LYS A 50 -20.21 -11.00 -9.57
N GLN A 51 -20.16 -9.67 -9.69
CA GLN A 51 -20.76 -8.97 -10.83
C GLN A 51 -19.92 -9.02 -12.10
N ASP A 52 -18.59 -8.98 -11.98
CA ASP A 52 -17.69 -8.84 -13.13
C ASP A 52 -16.66 -9.98 -13.18
N HIS A 53 -17.17 -11.21 -13.17
CA HIS A 53 -16.34 -12.42 -13.09
C HIS A 53 -15.26 -12.47 -14.19
N GLU A 54 -15.54 -11.95 -15.38
CA GLU A 54 -14.57 -11.87 -16.47
C GLU A 54 -13.42 -10.91 -16.19
N LEU A 55 -13.70 -9.71 -15.65
CA LEU A 55 -12.67 -8.76 -15.27
C LEU A 55 -11.75 -9.37 -14.20
N TRP A 56 -12.33 -10.00 -13.19
CA TRP A 56 -11.58 -10.63 -12.10
C TRP A 56 -10.78 -11.85 -12.56
N ALA A 57 -11.36 -12.69 -13.42
CA ALA A 57 -10.65 -13.80 -14.02
C ALA A 57 -9.45 -13.31 -14.83
N LYS A 58 -9.60 -12.24 -15.63
CA LYS A 58 -8.48 -11.63 -16.38
C LYS A 58 -7.41 -11.05 -15.47
N LEU A 59 -7.79 -10.36 -14.39
CA LEU A 59 -6.86 -9.82 -13.39
C LEU A 59 -6.06 -10.95 -12.71
N GLN A 60 -6.74 -12.00 -12.26
CA GLN A 60 -6.11 -13.16 -11.63
C GLN A 60 -5.23 -13.93 -12.61
N GLN A 61 -5.72 -14.22 -13.82
CA GLN A 61 -4.95 -14.91 -14.85
C GLN A 61 -3.66 -14.16 -15.18
N ARG A 62 -3.75 -12.83 -15.39
CA ARG A 62 -2.57 -12.00 -15.64
C ARG A 62 -1.59 -12.04 -14.47
N TYR A 63 -2.09 -11.96 -13.23
CA TYR A 63 -1.26 -12.04 -12.02
C TYR A 63 -0.50 -13.37 -11.94
N TYR A 64 -1.17 -14.50 -12.15
CA TYR A 64 -0.54 -15.83 -12.12
C TYR A 64 0.44 -16.04 -13.27
N GLN A 65 0.08 -15.62 -14.48
CA GLN A 65 0.97 -15.70 -15.64
C GLN A 65 2.27 -14.93 -15.39
N ARG A 66 2.19 -13.70 -14.87
CA ARG A 66 3.37 -12.89 -14.55
C ARG A 66 4.22 -13.48 -13.42
N HIS A 67 3.59 -14.07 -12.40
CA HIS A 67 4.33 -14.78 -11.34
C HIS A 67 5.05 -16.02 -11.86
N LEU A 68 4.39 -16.79 -12.74
CA LEU A 68 5.00 -17.97 -13.35
C LEU A 68 6.19 -17.58 -14.24
N GLU A 69 6.04 -16.56 -15.08
CA GLU A 69 7.14 -15.98 -15.87
C GLU A 69 8.31 -15.58 -14.97
N LEU A 70 8.03 -14.87 -13.87
CA LEU A 70 9.05 -14.42 -12.93
C LEU A 70 9.77 -15.59 -12.24
N TRP A 71 9.03 -16.62 -11.83
CA TRP A 71 9.61 -17.85 -11.25
C TRP A 71 10.45 -18.63 -12.26
N MET A 72 9.95 -18.81 -13.49
CA MET A 72 10.69 -19.48 -14.57
C MET A 72 11.99 -18.74 -14.89
N ASN A 73 11.97 -17.41 -14.87
CA ASN A 73 13.17 -16.59 -15.08
C ASN A 73 14.22 -16.81 -13.98
N LEU A 74 13.80 -16.91 -12.71
CA LEU A 74 14.70 -17.24 -11.60
C LEU A 74 15.31 -18.64 -11.77
N VAL A 75 14.48 -19.64 -12.06
CA VAL A 75 14.93 -21.02 -12.27
C VAL A 75 15.88 -21.13 -13.46
N ALA A 76 15.57 -20.46 -14.58
CA ALA A 76 16.45 -20.44 -15.74
C ALA A 76 17.82 -19.83 -15.42
N ARG A 77 17.86 -18.73 -14.64
CA ARG A 77 19.10 -18.09 -14.19
C ARG A 77 19.88 -18.93 -13.16
N ALA A 78 19.21 -19.81 -12.42
CA ALA A 78 19.84 -20.72 -11.46
C ALA A 78 20.34 -22.02 -12.11
N GLY A 79 19.63 -22.55 -13.11
CA GLY A 79 19.93 -23.82 -13.78
C GLY A 79 20.85 -23.70 -14.99
N ALA A 80 20.91 -22.54 -15.65
CA ALA A 80 21.91 -22.26 -16.66
C ALA A 80 23.20 -21.79 -15.97
N SER A 81 24.30 -22.51 -16.15
CA SER A 81 25.65 -22.07 -15.73
C SER A 81 25.97 -20.71 -16.36
N HIS A 82 25.63 -19.60 -15.69
CA HIS A 82 25.97 -18.23 -16.07
C HIS A 82 25.88 -17.92 -17.58
N ALA A 83 24.93 -18.51 -18.31
CA ALA A 83 24.78 -18.21 -19.72
C ALA A 83 24.29 -16.77 -19.79
N ALA A 84 25.19 -15.88 -20.23
CA ALA A 84 25.05 -14.44 -20.32
C ALA A 84 24.04 -14.04 -21.42
N GLY A 85 22.82 -14.55 -21.33
CA GLY A 85 21.67 -14.01 -22.03
C GLY A 85 21.24 -12.72 -21.35
N ALA A 86 20.83 -11.73 -22.14
CA ALA A 86 20.22 -10.52 -21.59
C ALA A 86 19.05 -10.92 -20.66
N PRO A 87 18.93 -10.32 -19.47
CA PRO A 87 17.81 -10.59 -18.60
C PRO A 87 16.50 -10.33 -19.36
N PRO A 88 15.50 -11.21 -19.25
CA PRO A 88 14.20 -10.99 -19.88
C PRO A 88 13.62 -9.65 -19.43
N ALA A 89 12.77 -9.07 -20.28
CA ALA A 89 12.12 -7.81 -19.98
C ALA A 89 11.45 -7.89 -18.59
N PRO A 90 11.67 -6.89 -17.71
CA PRO A 90 11.19 -6.96 -16.34
C PRO A 90 9.67 -7.12 -16.34
N ALA A 91 9.16 -8.09 -15.58
CA ALA A 91 7.72 -8.27 -15.38
C ALA A 91 7.10 -7.00 -14.78
N ALA A 92 7.91 -6.23 -14.03
CA ALA A 92 7.56 -4.97 -13.43
C ALA A 92 8.74 -4.00 -13.36
N ALA A 93 8.54 -2.74 -13.75
CA ALA A 93 9.51 -1.67 -13.59
C ALA A 93 9.11 -0.76 -12.43
N PRO A 94 10.04 -0.38 -11.55
CA PRO A 94 9.77 0.61 -10.52
C PRO A 94 9.54 1.97 -11.17
N ASP A 95 8.83 2.84 -10.46
CA ASP A 95 8.72 4.23 -10.87
C ASP A 95 10.11 4.88 -10.86
N LYS A 96 10.39 5.80 -11.80
CA LYS A 96 11.75 6.37 -11.93
C LYS A 96 12.20 7.12 -10.68
N SER A 97 11.25 7.55 -9.85
CA SER A 97 11.47 8.24 -8.58
C SER A 97 11.65 7.29 -7.39
N ASP A 98 11.41 5.99 -7.55
CA ASP A 98 11.51 5.01 -6.47
C ASP A 98 12.97 4.71 -6.12
N ARG A 99 13.48 5.41 -5.11
CA ARG A 99 14.87 5.29 -4.65
C ARG A 99 15.16 3.96 -3.96
N ARG A 100 14.14 3.18 -3.57
CA ARG A 100 14.29 1.92 -2.82
C ARG A 100 15.07 0.84 -3.59
N PHE A 101 15.10 0.94 -4.92
CA PHE A 101 15.71 -0.07 -5.80
C PHE A 101 16.87 0.48 -6.64
N HIS A 102 17.54 1.53 -6.15
CA HIS A 102 18.60 2.22 -6.91
C HIS A 102 19.91 1.42 -6.96
N ALA A 103 20.22 0.69 -5.88
CA ALA A 103 21.45 -0.09 -5.78
C ALA A 103 21.57 -1.13 -6.92
N PRO A 104 22.78 -1.33 -7.48
CA PRO A 104 22.99 -2.20 -8.63
C PRO A 104 22.60 -3.67 -8.37
N GLU A 105 22.73 -4.14 -7.13
CA GLU A 105 22.44 -5.50 -6.67
C GLU A 105 20.98 -5.88 -6.94
N TRP A 106 20.06 -4.91 -6.83
CA TRP A 106 18.64 -5.09 -7.17
C TRP A 106 18.40 -5.46 -8.64
N ARG A 107 19.39 -5.32 -9.52
CA ARG A 107 19.33 -5.70 -10.94
C ARG A 107 20.32 -6.80 -11.29
N GLN A 108 21.49 -6.80 -10.67
CA GLN A 108 22.59 -7.71 -11.00
C GLN A 108 22.39 -9.10 -10.37
N LEU A 109 21.93 -9.15 -9.12
CA LEU A 109 21.80 -10.41 -8.39
C LEU A 109 20.42 -11.03 -8.64
N PRO A 110 20.34 -12.27 -9.17
CA PRO A 110 19.07 -12.89 -9.57
C PRO A 110 18.00 -12.92 -8.47
N PHE A 111 18.40 -13.19 -7.23
CA PHE A 111 17.50 -13.24 -6.09
C PHE A 111 16.88 -11.87 -5.75
N PHE A 112 17.70 -10.81 -5.69
CA PHE A 112 17.21 -9.47 -5.39
C PHE A 112 16.37 -8.89 -6.52
N ASP A 113 16.76 -9.16 -7.77
CA ASP A 113 15.95 -8.80 -8.93
C ASP A 113 14.58 -9.49 -8.91
N TYR A 114 14.53 -10.80 -8.58
CA TYR A 114 13.28 -11.51 -8.36
C TYR A 114 12.43 -10.86 -7.26
N LEU A 115 13.01 -10.58 -6.09
CA LEU A 115 12.30 -10.01 -4.95
C LEU A 115 11.70 -8.63 -5.27
N LYS A 116 12.48 -7.76 -5.91
CA LYS A 116 12.01 -6.46 -6.41
C LYS A 116 10.86 -6.64 -7.41
N GLN A 117 11.02 -7.51 -8.40
CA GLN A 117 9.99 -7.70 -9.43
C GLN A 117 8.68 -8.28 -8.85
N ALA A 118 8.77 -9.22 -7.91
CA ALA A 118 7.61 -9.76 -7.21
C ALA A 118 6.88 -8.67 -6.40
N TYR A 119 7.63 -7.84 -5.67
CA TYR A 119 7.08 -6.69 -4.95
C TYR A 119 6.32 -5.74 -5.88
N LEU A 120 6.94 -5.32 -7.00
CA LEU A 120 6.34 -4.39 -7.93
C LEU A 120 5.12 -4.99 -8.66
N LEU A 121 5.15 -6.29 -8.94
CA LEU A 121 4.01 -7.01 -9.51
C LEU A 121 2.83 -7.02 -8.55
N ASN A 122 3.07 -7.35 -7.28
CA ASN A 122 2.05 -7.34 -6.22
C ASN A 122 1.47 -5.94 -5.99
N SER A 123 2.35 -4.93 -5.97
CA SER A 123 1.98 -3.53 -5.78
C SER A 123 1.01 -3.04 -6.86
N ARG A 124 1.32 -3.35 -8.14
CA ARG A 124 0.47 -2.98 -9.27
C ARG A 124 -0.83 -3.78 -9.30
N TRP A 125 -0.78 -5.07 -8.98
CA TRP A 125 -1.98 -5.90 -8.89
C TRP A 125 -2.94 -5.38 -7.82
N LEU A 126 -2.45 -5.04 -6.62
CA LEU A 126 -3.26 -4.43 -5.58
C LEU A 126 -3.85 -3.09 -6.03
N ALA A 127 -3.09 -2.25 -6.72
CA ALA A 127 -3.62 -1.01 -7.28
C ALA A 127 -4.75 -1.26 -8.30
N GLU A 128 -4.59 -2.25 -9.19
CA GLU A 128 -5.62 -2.64 -10.15
C GLU A 128 -6.90 -3.14 -9.45
N ILE A 129 -6.77 -3.89 -8.35
CA ILE A 129 -7.91 -4.32 -7.51
C ILE A 129 -8.66 -3.13 -6.96
N VAL A 130 -7.94 -2.13 -6.43
CA VAL A 130 -8.55 -0.91 -5.88
C VAL A 130 -9.31 -0.14 -6.96
N GLU A 131 -8.72 -0.02 -8.16
CA GLU A 131 -9.38 0.70 -9.24
C GLU A 131 -10.59 -0.06 -9.80
N ALA A 132 -10.53 -1.39 -9.88
CA ALA A 132 -11.63 -2.26 -10.28
C ALA A 132 -12.78 -2.32 -9.26
N ALA A 133 -12.52 -2.02 -7.98
CA ALA A 133 -13.54 -2.00 -6.95
C ALA A 133 -14.66 -0.99 -7.29
N ARG A 134 -15.91 -1.44 -7.25
CA ARG A 134 -17.11 -0.60 -7.45
C ARG A 134 -17.49 0.08 -6.15
N LEU A 135 -16.67 1.05 -5.76
CA LEU A 135 -16.82 1.88 -4.58
C LEU A 135 -17.20 3.31 -4.98
N ASP A 136 -17.87 4.02 -4.06
CA ASP A 136 -18.02 5.47 -4.18
C ASP A 136 -16.65 6.18 -4.08
N ALA A 137 -16.60 7.45 -4.49
CA ALA A 137 -15.33 8.17 -4.54
C ALA A 137 -14.63 8.29 -3.16
N PRO A 138 -15.33 8.59 -2.05
CA PRO A 138 -14.72 8.62 -0.72
C PRO A 138 -14.14 7.27 -0.28
N ALA A 139 -14.88 6.15 -0.42
CA ALA A 139 -14.37 4.85 -0.01
C ALA A 139 -13.22 4.39 -0.91
N LYS A 140 -13.28 4.64 -2.23
CA LYS A 140 -12.17 4.33 -3.15
C LYS A 140 -10.91 5.12 -2.81
N HIS A 141 -11.05 6.40 -2.45
CA HIS A 141 -9.91 7.23 -2.03
C HIS A 141 -9.24 6.67 -0.76
N LYS A 142 -10.05 6.29 0.24
CA LYS A 142 -9.54 5.65 1.47
C LYS A 142 -8.87 4.32 1.14
N LEU A 143 -9.50 3.45 0.37
CA LEU A 143 -8.93 2.16 -0.02
C LEU A 143 -7.58 2.33 -0.71
N ARG A 144 -7.47 3.28 -1.65
CA ARG A 144 -6.20 3.63 -2.32
C ARG A 144 -5.13 4.06 -1.32
N PHE A 145 -5.48 4.90 -0.35
CA PHE A 145 -4.57 5.32 0.70
C PHE A 145 -4.05 4.13 1.50
N PHE A 146 -4.92 3.27 2.04
CA PHE A 146 -4.50 2.13 2.85
C PHE A 146 -3.72 1.08 2.07
N THR A 147 -4.12 0.79 0.83
CA THR A 147 -3.37 -0.10 -0.06
C THR A 147 -1.96 0.44 -0.31
N ARG A 148 -1.80 1.76 -0.51
CA ARG A 148 -0.48 2.37 -0.63
C ARG A 148 0.35 2.19 0.65
N GLN A 149 -0.24 2.44 1.82
CA GLN A 149 0.45 2.22 3.09
C GLN A 149 0.89 0.76 3.28
N LEU A 150 0.04 -0.21 2.91
CA LEU A 150 0.35 -1.63 2.95
C LEU A 150 1.51 -1.98 2.01
N VAL A 151 1.43 -1.52 0.76
CA VAL A 151 2.46 -1.72 -0.25
C VAL A 151 3.78 -1.08 0.18
N ASP A 152 3.75 0.12 0.75
CA ASP A 152 4.96 0.78 1.22
C ASP A 152 5.57 0.06 2.42
N ALA A 153 4.76 -0.43 3.36
CA ALA A 153 5.24 -1.20 4.50
C ALA A 153 5.87 -2.54 4.07
N ALA A 154 5.27 -3.23 3.10
CA ALA A 154 5.72 -4.51 2.59
C ALA A 154 6.98 -4.44 1.69
N ALA A 155 7.50 -3.24 1.41
CA ALA A 155 8.64 -3.08 0.53
C ALA A 155 9.88 -3.83 1.09
N PRO A 156 10.54 -4.69 0.29
CA PRO A 156 11.67 -5.49 0.76
C PRO A 156 12.89 -4.63 1.15
N ALA A 157 13.00 -3.42 0.61
CA ALA A 157 14.04 -2.47 0.99
C ALA A 157 13.90 -1.97 2.45
N ASN A 158 12.73 -2.11 3.08
CA ASN A 158 12.50 -1.70 4.46
C ASN A 158 13.13 -2.66 5.48
N TYR A 159 13.50 -3.88 5.07
CA TYR A 159 13.96 -4.92 5.98
C TYR A 159 15.45 -5.20 5.76
N PRO A 160 16.30 -5.11 6.81
CA PRO A 160 17.73 -5.38 6.72
C PRO A 160 18.09 -6.73 6.10
N SER A 161 17.32 -7.78 6.39
CA SER A 161 17.55 -9.14 5.91
C SER A 161 17.25 -9.34 4.42
N THR A 162 16.59 -8.38 3.77
CA THR A 162 16.25 -8.44 2.34
C THR A 162 16.75 -7.22 1.56
N ASN A 163 17.55 -6.36 2.19
CA ASN A 163 18.11 -5.17 1.58
C ASN A 163 19.61 -5.39 1.26
N PRO A 164 20.01 -5.45 -0.02
CA PRO A 164 21.39 -5.71 -0.41
C PRO A 164 22.35 -4.61 0.06
N GLU A 165 21.89 -3.37 0.17
CA GLU A 165 22.70 -2.23 0.64
C GLU A 165 23.08 -2.40 2.12
N VAL A 166 22.25 -3.11 2.90
CA VAL A 166 22.48 -3.38 4.32
C VAL A 166 23.31 -4.65 4.52
N ILE A 167 23.04 -5.69 3.73
CA ILE A 167 23.73 -6.99 3.82
C ILE A 167 25.21 -6.86 3.40
N LYS A 168 25.58 -5.84 2.60
CA LYS A 168 26.94 -5.62 2.06
C LYS A 168 27.49 -6.88 1.38
N LEU A 169 26.87 -7.24 0.25
CA LEU A 169 27.30 -8.35 -0.60
C LEU A 169 28.50 -7.99 -1.48
#